data_AF-A0A7Y1BM69-F1
#
_entry.id   AF-A0A7Y1BM69-F1
#
_cell.length_a   1.000
_cell.length_b   1.000
_cell.length_c   1.000
_cell.angle_alpha   90.00
_cell.angle_beta   90.00
_cell.angle_gamma   90.00
#
_symmetry.space_group_name_H-M   'P 1'
#
loop_
_entity.id
_entity.type
_entity.pdbx_description
1 polymer ?
#
loop_
_entity_poly.entity_id
_entity_poly.type
_entity_poly.pdbx_seq_one_letter_code
_entity_poly.pdbx_strand_id
1 'polypeptide(L)'
;MLIDEVHNLLNAGRIDQRKNLAFLRALSSPPMSLSIIAFGVDDALHAISSDEQLERRFQLCDLPPWKENESFRSFLAAYERALPLKKPSELGKQENVRYLLGATGGITDAIVKRITRGAVWAIVEGKEAIDHYCLEKAAEIPPYLDCFDDET
;
A
#
# COMPACT_ATOMS: atom_id res chain seq x y z
N MET A 1 -2.65 18.07 4.30
CA MET A 1 -1.76 17.89 3.13
C MET A 1 -1.20 16.48 3.20
N LEU A 2 -1.15 15.79 2.05
CA LEU A 2 -0.60 14.45 1.92
C LEU A 2 0.69 14.54 1.10
N ILE A 3 1.76 13.92 1.54
CA ILE A 3 3.03 13.82 0.80
C ILE A 3 3.36 12.33 0.70
N ASP A 4 3.44 11.81 -0.52
CA ASP A 4 4.00 10.48 -0.75
C ASP A 4 5.50 10.58 -1.03
N GLU A 5 6.22 9.50 -0.74
CA GLU A 5 7.67 9.41 -0.91
C GLU A 5 8.46 10.59 -0.35
N VAL A 6 8.14 11.03 0.87
CA VAL A 6 8.79 12.21 1.48
C VAL A 6 10.31 12.06 1.61
N HIS A 7 10.81 10.84 1.63
CA HIS A 7 12.24 10.54 1.56
C HIS A 7 12.90 11.07 0.28
N ASN A 8 12.20 11.22 -0.85
CA ASN A 8 12.74 11.82 -2.07
C ASN A 8 13.02 13.32 -1.89
N LEU A 9 12.19 14.03 -1.13
CA LEU A 9 12.45 15.42 -0.76
C LEU A 9 13.62 15.52 0.23
N LEU A 10 13.83 14.50 1.06
CA LEU A 10 14.78 14.53 2.15
C LEU A 10 16.14 13.91 1.80
N ASN A 11 16.21 13.05 0.79
CA ASN A 11 17.42 12.45 0.22
C ASN A 11 18.07 13.42 -0.78
N ALA A 12 18.34 14.64 -0.31
CA ALA A 12 19.00 15.70 -1.06
C ALA A 12 20.36 16.04 -0.44
N GLY A 13 21.16 16.83 -1.16
CA GLY A 13 22.37 17.41 -0.60
C GLY A 13 22.09 18.17 0.69
N ARG A 14 23.04 18.18 1.64
CA ARG A 14 22.84 18.68 3.02
C ARG A 14 22.20 20.08 3.11
N ILE A 15 22.52 20.96 2.17
CA ILE A 15 21.95 22.31 2.11
C ILE A 15 20.46 22.26 1.74
N ASP A 16 20.10 21.47 0.74
CA ASP A 16 18.73 21.37 0.24
C ASP A 16 17.84 20.56 1.18
N GLN A 17 18.37 19.51 1.81
CA GLN A 17 17.67 18.80 2.88
C GLN A 17 17.26 19.77 4.01
N ARG A 18 18.14 20.67 4.45
CA ARG A 18 17.82 21.70 5.47
C ARG A 18 16.77 22.70 4.99
N LYS A 19 16.78 23.09 3.71
CA LYS A 19 15.73 23.95 3.14
C LYS A 19 14.38 23.23 3.11
N ASN A 20 14.36 21.95 2.75
CA ASN A 20 13.15 21.15 2.66
C ASN A 20 12.55 20.91 4.05
N LEU A 21 13.38 20.62 5.07
CA LEU A 21 12.92 20.56 6.46
C LEU A 21 12.40 21.92 6.96
N ALA A 22 13.08 23.01 6.64
CA ALA A 22 12.61 24.36 6.99
C ALA A 22 11.26 24.69 6.34
N PHE A 23 11.06 24.25 5.09
CA PHE A 23 9.80 24.38 4.39
C PHE A 23 8.68 23.57 5.07
N LEU A 24 8.91 22.29 5.37
CA LEU A 24 7.94 21.46 6.13
C LEU A 24 7.60 22.07 7.49
N ARG A 25 8.59 22.66 8.17
CA ARG A 25 8.37 23.36 9.44
C ARG A 25 7.51 24.60 9.26
N ALA A 26 7.74 25.39 8.21
CA ALA A 26 6.94 26.58 7.91
C ALA A 26 5.49 26.22 7.59
N LEU A 27 5.26 25.15 6.81
CA LEU A 27 3.92 24.67 6.47
C LEU A 27 3.13 24.19 7.71
N SER A 28 3.81 23.52 8.65
CA SER A 28 3.20 23.02 9.88
C SER A 28 3.12 24.05 11.01
N SER A 29 3.68 25.25 10.81
CA SER A 29 3.69 26.34 11.79
C SER A 29 2.70 27.45 11.40
N PRO A 30 2.27 28.29 12.37
CA PRO A 30 1.53 29.51 12.07
C PRO A 30 2.29 30.41 11.08
N PRO A 31 1.61 31.10 10.16
CA PRO A 31 0.16 31.22 10.06
C PRO A 31 -0.54 30.06 9.33
N MET A 32 0.20 29.13 8.72
CA MET A 32 -0.39 28.12 7.83
C MET A 32 -1.00 26.94 8.59
N SER A 33 -0.32 26.44 9.63
CA SER A 33 -0.80 25.41 10.55
C SER A 33 -1.38 24.17 9.85
N LEU A 34 -0.77 23.73 8.74
CA LEU A 34 -1.25 22.56 8.00
C LEU A 34 -1.01 21.27 8.79
N SER A 35 -2.03 20.41 8.83
CA SER A 35 -1.84 19.00 9.17
C SER A 35 -1.18 18.29 7.99
N ILE A 36 0.00 17.73 8.20
CA ILE A 36 0.80 17.03 7.20
C ILE A 36 0.79 15.55 7.54
N ILE A 37 0.38 14.72 6.57
CA ILE A 37 0.52 13.27 6.59
C ILE A 37 1.56 12.93 5.53
N ALA A 38 2.65 12.28 5.93
CA ALA A 38 3.75 11.95 5.04
C ALA A 38 3.98 10.44 5.03
N PHE A 39 4.14 9.88 3.83
CA PHE A 39 4.52 8.50 3.61
C PHE A 39 5.95 8.42 3.11
N GLY A 40 6.65 7.36 3.48
CA GLY A 40 8.03 7.15 3.07
C GLY A 40 8.64 5.94 3.75
N VAL A 41 9.93 5.75 3.50
CA VAL A 41 10.76 4.72 4.13
C VAL A 41 11.50 5.28 5.34
N ASP A 42 12.23 4.43 6.07
CA ASP A 42 12.95 4.80 7.29
C ASP A 42 13.90 6.01 7.13
N ASP A 43 14.47 6.23 5.94
CA ASP A 43 15.28 7.41 5.64
C ASP A 43 14.53 8.73 5.86
N ALA A 44 13.22 8.77 5.55
CA ALA A 44 12.39 9.92 5.82
C ALA A 44 12.30 10.20 7.32
N LEU A 45 12.11 9.15 8.12
CA LEU A 45 12.04 9.27 9.56
C LEU A 45 13.37 9.82 10.11
N HIS A 46 14.50 9.28 9.68
CA HIS A 46 15.82 9.77 10.09
C HIS A 46 16.03 11.25 9.76
N ALA A 47 15.64 11.68 8.57
CA ALA A 47 15.75 13.08 8.17
C ALA A 47 14.82 13.99 8.96
N ILE A 48 13.57 13.58 9.24
CA ILE A 48 12.63 14.34 10.07
C ILE A 48 13.10 14.43 11.51
N SER A 49 13.56 13.32 12.10
CA SER A 49 14.12 13.27 13.46
C SER A 49 15.40 14.10 13.63
N SER A 50 16.09 14.46 12.53
CA SER A 50 17.23 15.38 12.62
C SER A 50 16.83 16.82 12.96
N ASP A 51 15.54 17.17 12.89
CA ASP A 51 14.98 18.47 13.26
C ASP A 51 14.04 18.33 14.47
N GLU A 52 14.50 18.75 15.65
CA GLU A 52 13.75 18.58 16.93
C GLU A 52 12.34 19.20 16.91
N GLN A 53 12.09 20.23 16.09
CA GLN A 53 10.77 20.87 16.01
C GLN A 53 9.78 20.03 15.21
N LEU A 54 10.25 19.38 14.14
CA LEU A 54 9.44 18.47 13.35
C LEU A 54 9.23 17.15 14.09
N GLU A 55 10.28 16.60 14.70
CA GLU A 55 10.23 15.35 15.46
C GLU A 55 9.14 15.38 16.55
N ARG A 56 9.03 16.48 17.30
CA ARG A 56 8.01 16.62 18.35
C ARG A 56 6.57 16.71 17.84
N ARG A 57 6.38 17.00 16.54
CA ARG A 57 5.07 17.24 15.93
C ARG A 57 4.60 16.07 15.07
N PHE A 58 5.52 15.37 14.43
CA PHE A 58 5.20 14.20 13.63
C PHE A 58 5.04 12.97 14.53
N GLN A 59 3.93 12.27 14.36
CA GLN A 59 3.73 10.95 14.94
C GLN A 59 4.12 9.90 13.91
N LEU A 60 4.96 8.94 14.32
CA LEU A 60 5.31 7.80 13.50
C LEU A 60 4.18 6.76 13.55
N CYS A 61 3.77 6.28 12.39
CA CYS A 61 2.83 5.17 12.26
C CYS A 61 3.38 4.19 11.24
N ASP A 62 3.78 3.01 11.71
CA ASP A 62 4.30 1.96 10.84
C ASP A 62 3.15 1.18 10.21
N LEU A 63 3.28 0.87 8.92
CA LEU A 63 2.40 -0.04 8.20
C LEU A 63 3.14 -1.36 7.95
N PRO A 64 3.15 -2.29 8.93
CA PRO A 64 3.82 -3.57 8.76
C PRO A 64 3.11 -4.43 7.71
N PRO A 65 3.82 -5.39 7.09
CA PRO A 65 3.17 -6.40 6.25
C PRO A 65 2.06 -7.13 6.98
N TRP A 66 1.01 -7.50 6.24
CA TRP A 66 -0.11 -8.27 6.76
C TRP A 66 0.35 -9.59 7.36
N LYS A 67 -0.36 -10.03 8.40
CA LYS A 67 -0.15 -11.31 9.08
C LYS A 67 -1.46 -12.07 9.13
N GLU A 68 -1.39 -13.37 9.44
CA GLU A 68 -2.59 -14.20 9.62
C GLU A 68 -3.31 -13.78 10.91
N ASN A 69 -4.18 -12.78 10.80
CA ASN A 69 -4.97 -12.23 11.91
C ASN A 69 -6.36 -11.77 11.43
N GLU A 70 -7.21 -11.39 12.38
CA GLU A 70 -8.58 -10.99 12.09
C GLU A 70 -8.67 -9.70 11.27
N SER A 71 -7.72 -8.77 11.45
CA SER A 71 -7.66 -7.53 10.67
C SER A 71 -7.43 -7.82 9.19
N PHE A 72 -6.55 -8.78 8.86
CA PHE A 72 -6.32 -9.19 7.48
C PHE A 72 -7.54 -9.91 6.89
N ARG A 73 -8.18 -10.81 7.65
CA ARG A 73 -9.43 -11.46 7.22
C ARG A 73 -10.55 -10.44 6.97
N SER A 74 -10.65 -9.42 7.82
CA SER A 74 -11.60 -8.32 7.68
C SER A 74 -11.31 -7.47 6.45
N PHE A 75 -10.02 -7.19 6.18
CA PHE A 75 -9.59 -6.53 4.94
C PHE A 75 -10.01 -7.34 3.71
N LEU A 76 -9.73 -8.65 3.67
CA LEU A 76 -10.12 -9.52 2.55
C LEU A 76 -11.63 -9.55 2.34
N ALA A 77 -12.41 -9.69 3.40
CA ALA A 77 -13.88 -9.69 3.32
C ALA A 77 -14.46 -8.33 2.90
N ALA A 78 -13.81 -7.21 3.27
CA ALA A 78 -14.19 -5.89 2.79
C ALA A 78 -13.83 -5.71 1.32
N TYR A 79 -12.64 -6.15 0.92
CA TYR A 79 -12.16 -6.06 -0.45
C TYR A 79 -13.00 -6.94 -1.39
N GLU A 80 -13.35 -8.16 -0.98
CA GLU A 80 -14.21 -9.09 -1.71
C GLU A 80 -15.56 -8.45 -2.08
N ARG A 81 -16.17 -7.68 -1.16
CA ARG A 81 -17.44 -6.99 -1.40
C ARG A 81 -17.35 -5.88 -2.45
N ALA A 82 -16.14 -5.37 -2.71
CA ALA A 82 -15.91 -4.37 -3.75
C ALA A 82 -15.61 -5.00 -5.12
N LEU A 83 -15.38 -6.31 -5.19
CA LEU A 83 -15.10 -7.01 -6.44
C LEU A 83 -16.39 -7.19 -7.26
N PRO A 84 -16.30 -7.08 -8.61
CA PRO A 84 -17.45 -7.23 -9.49
C PRO A 84 -17.77 -8.72 -9.77
N LEU A 85 -17.84 -9.55 -8.73
CA LEU A 85 -18.11 -11.00 -8.84
C LEU A 85 -19.53 -11.32 -8.41
N LYS A 86 -20.21 -12.21 -9.16
CA LYS A 86 -21.60 -12.59 -8.85
C LYS A 86 -21.74 -13.55 -7.68
N LYS A 87 -20.70 -14.31 -7.34
CA LYS A 87 -20.72 -15.32 -6.27
C LYS A 87 -19.70 -14.97 -5.19
N PRO A 88 -19.99 -15.33 -3.92
CA PRO A 88 -19.01 -15.19 -2.84
C PRO A 88 -17.77 -16.04 -3.14
N SER A 89 -16.61 -15.44 -2.93
CA SER A 89 -15.29 -16.05 -3.09
C SER A 89 -14.72 -16.57 -1.77
N GLU A 90 -15.24 -16.10 -0.63
CA GLU A 90 -14.82 -16.50 0.72
C GLU A 90 -13.29 -16.38 0.89
N LEU A 91 -12.73 -15.23 0.50
CA LEU A 91 -11.28 -14.97 0.54
C LEU A 91 -10.70 -15.07 1.95
N GLY A 92 -11.55 -14.87 2.97
CA GLY A 92 -11.20 -15.03 4.39
C GLY A 92 -10.97 -16.48 4.85
N LYS A 93 -11.18 -17.50 4.00
CA LYS A 93 -10.86 -18.90 4.32
C LYS A 93 -9.38 -19.07 4.63
N GLN A 94 -9.07 -19.95 5.58
CA GLN A 94 -7.70 -20.18 6.05
C GLN A 94 -6.72 -20.54 4.93
N GLU A 95 -7.14 -21.37 3.97
CA GLU A 95 -6.34 -21.75 2.80
C GLU A 95 -5.95 -20.53 1.94
N ASN A 96 -6.93 -19.71 1.56
CA ASN A 96 -6.72 -18.50 0.77
C ASN A 96 -5.86 -17.48 1.52
N VAL A 97 -6.11 -17.27 2.81
CA VAL A 97 -5.32 -16.36 3.66
C VAL A 97 -3.85 -16.78 3.69
N ARG A 98 -3.57 -18.06 3.97
CA ARG A 98 -2.21 -18.58 4.03
C ARG A 98 -1.51 -18.50 2.68
N TYR A 99 -2.22 -18.85 1.60
CA TYR A 99 -1.70 -18.72 0.25
C TYR A 99 -1.33 -17.27 -0.07
N LEU A 100 -2.25 -16.33 0.15
CA LEU A 100 -2.03 -14.91 -0.15
C LEU A 100 -0.83 -14.38 0.63
N LEU A 101 -0.76 -14.62 1.94
CA LEU A 101 0.36 -14.17 2.76
C LEU A 101 1.70 -14.77 2.32
N GLY A 102 1.73 -16.08 2.05
CA GLY A 102 2.93 -16.78 1.60
C GLY A 102 3.41 -16.30 0.22
N ALA A 103 2.50 -16.11 -0.72
CA ALA A 103 2.83 -15.73 -2.10
C ALA A 103 3.18 -14.24 -2.26
N THR A 104 2.74 -13.38 -1.35
CA THR A 104 2.87 -11.91 -1.48
C THR A 104 3.73 -11.26 -0.42
N GLY A 105 4.22 -12.04 0.57
CA GLY A 105 4.94 -11.51 1.72
C GLY A 105 4.09 -10.62 2.63
N GLY A 106 2.76 -10.63 2.48
CA GLY A 106 1.87 -9.74 3.22
C GLY A 106 1.90 -8.28 2.74
N ILE A 107 2.44 -8.00 1.55
CA ILE A 107 2.47 -6.66 0.97
C ILE A 107 1.09 -6.35 0.35
N THR A 108 0.44 -5.26 0.79
CA THR A 108 -0.91 -4.88 0.34
C THR A 108 -1.02 -4.82 -1.18
N ASP A 109 -0.08 -4.15 -1.86
CA ASP A 109 -0.07 -4.02 -3.32
C ASP A 109 -0.03 -5.40 -4.01
N ALA A 110 0.87 -6.28 -3.58
CA ALA A 110 0.99 -7.63 -4.13
C ALA A 110 -0.28 -8.48 -3.88
N ILE A 111 -0.90 -8.35 -2.70
CA ILE A 111 -2.18 -9.01 -2.37
C ILE A 111 -3.29 -8.53 -3.29
N VAL A 112 -3.46 -7.21 -3.41
CA VAL A 112 -4.50 -6.59 -4.24
C VAL A 112 -4.31 -6.99 -5.71
N LYS A 113 -3.08 -6.94 -6.22
CA LYS A 113 -2.76 -7.40 -7.58
C LYS A 113 -3.08 -8.88 -7.77
N ARG A 114 -2.76 -9.75 -6.81
CA ARG A 114 -3.10 -11.19 -6.86
C ARG A 114 -4.61 -11.40 -6.94
N ILE A 115 -5.36 -10.78 -6.03
CA ILE A 115 -6.83 -10.94 -5.97
C ILE A 115 -7.47 -10.40 -7.24
N THR A 116 -7.05 -9.23 -7.71
CA THR A 116 -7.60 -8.61 -8.93
C THR A 116 -7.40 -9.51 -10.15
N ARG A 117 -6.20 -10.06 -10.34
CA ARG A 117 -5.93 -11.00 -11.44
C ARG A 117 -6.75 -12.29 -11.31
N GLY A 118 -6.90 -12.81 -10.09
CA GLY A 118 -7.77 -13.95 -9.82
C GLY A 118 -9.24 -13.66 -10.15
N ALA A 119 -9.72 -12.46 -9.84
CA ALA A 119 -11.07 -12.00 -10.17
C ALA A 119 -11.28 -11.94 -11.68
N VAL A 120 -10.36 -11.32 -12.41
CA VAL A 120 -10.40 -11.23 -13.87
C VAL A 120 -10.44 -12.63 -14.49
N TRP A 121 -9.56 -13.53 -14.05
CA TRP A 121 -9.55 -14.90 -14.53
C TRP A 121 -10.89 -15.61 -14.25
N ALA A 122 -11.43 -15.48 -13.05
CA ALA A 122 -12.71 -16.08 -12.68
C ALA A 122 -13.90 -15.54 -13.49
N ILE A 123 -13.85 -14.27 -13.93
CA ILE A 123 -14.87 -13.67 -14.80
C ILE A 123 -14.73 -14.22 -16.23
N VAL A 124 -13.51 -14.26 -16.77
CA VAL A 124 -13.25 -14.77 -18.13
C VAL A 124 -13.66 -16.24 -18.27
N GLU A 125 -13.39 -17.05 -17.26
CA GLU A 125 -13.78 -18.48 -17.23
C GLU A 125 -15.27 -18.69 -16.86
N GLY A 126 -16.04 -17.63 -16.61
CA GLY A 126 -17.47 -17.71 -16.26
C GLY A 126 -17.76 -18.29 -14.87
N LYS A 127 -16.73 -18.50 -14.04
CA LYS A 127 -16.86 -19.05 -12.69
C LYS A 127 -17.53 -18.06 -11.73
N GLU A 128 -17.16 -16.78 -11.86
CA GLU A 128 -17.70 -15.64 -11.11
C GLU A 128 -17.47 -15.72 -9.59
N ALA A 129 -16.46 -16.48 -9.16
CA ALA A 129 -15.93 -16.57 -7.80
C ALA A 129 -14.43 -16.92 -7.83
N ILE A 130 -13.65 -16.37 -6.91
CA ILE A 130 -12.23 -16.68 -6.73
C ILE A 130 -12.11 -17.86 -5.77
N ASP A 131 -11.51 -18.94 -6.22
CA ASP A 131 -11.01 -20.01 -5.35
C ASP A 131 -9.49 -20.06 -5.36
N HIS A 132 -8.93 -21.01 -4.62
CA HIS A 132 -7.48 -21.20 -4.52
C HIS A 132 -6.82 -21.33 -5.90
N TYR A 133 -7.42 -22.09 -6.81
CA TYR A 133 -6.91 -22.25 -8.18
C TYR A 133 -6.84 -20.94 -8.96
N CYS A 134 -7.84 -20.06 -8.81
CA CYS A 134 -7.81 -18.73 -9.43
C CYS A 134 -6.62 -17.89 -8.94
N LEU A 135 -6.30 -17.99 -7.63
CA LEU A 135 -5.19 -17.26 -7.02
C LEU A 135 -3.82 -17.82 -7.47
N GLU A 136 -3.72 -19.14 -7.69
CA GLU A 136 -2.55 -19.76 -8.30
C GLU A 136 -2.37 -19.31 -9.75
N LYS A 137 -3.44 -19.34 -10.55
CA LYS A 137 -3.39 -18.89 -11.95
C LYS A 137 -3.07 -17.41 -12.09
N ALA A 138 -3.52 -16.59 -11.14
CA ALA A 138 -3.17 -15.18 -11.04
C ALA A 138 -1.65 -14.91 -10.93
N ALA A 139 -0.84 -15.93 -10.59
CA ALA A 139 0.62 -15.86 -10.63
C ALA A 139 1.19 -15.69 -12.03
N GLU A 140 0.57 -16.32 -13.01
CA GLU A 140 1.04 -16.40 -14.39
C GLU A 140 0.56 -15.19 -15.21
N ILE A 141 -0.46 -14.48 -14.73
CA ILE A 141 -1.05 -13.33 -15.42
C ILE A 141 -0.20 -12.09 -15.10
N PRO A 142 0.32 -11.35 -16.11
CA PRO A 142 1.07 -10.12 -15.88
C PRO A 142 0.19 -9.04 -15.23
N PRO A 143 0.77 -8.04 -14.54
CA PRO A 143 0.01 -6.91 -14.04
C PRO A 143 -0.63 -6.14 -15.19
N TYR A 144 -1.92 -5.81 -15.08
CA TYR A 144 -2.64 -5.03 -16.09
C TYR A 144 -2.11 -3.58 -16.22
N LEU A 145 -1.35 -3.10 -15.21
CA LEU A 145 -0.73 -1.77 -15.22
C LEU A 145 0.50 -1.72 -16.14
N ASP A 146 1.25 -2.81 -16.29
CA ASP A 146 2.42 -2.86 -17.18
C ASP A 146 2.02 -2.87 -18.67
N CYS A 147 0.71 -2.92 -18.97
CA CYS A 147 0.17 -2.91 -20.33
C CYS A 147 -0.06 -1.49 -20.88
N PHE A 148 0.00 -0.47 -20.02
CA PHE A 148 -0.27 0.93 -20.39
C PHE A 148 0.95 1.84 -20.31
N ASP A 149 2.10 1.32 -19.88
CA ASP A 149 3.36 2.07 -19.83
C ASP A 149 4.14 2.01 -21.17
N ASP A 150 3.59 1.35 -22.19
CA ASP A 150 4.07 1.38 -23.59
C ASP A 150 3.27 2.41 -24.42
N GLU A 151 3.11 3.64 -23.96
CA GLU A 151 2.80 4.77 -24.86
C GLU A 151 3.27 6.11 -24.27
N THR A 152 4.19 6.75 -25.02
CA THR A 152 4.81 8.09 -24.93
C THR A 152 6.03 8.33 -24.03
#